data_AF-A0AAW4BCB2-F1
#
_entry.id   AF-A0AAW4BCB2-F1
#
_cell.length_a   1.000
_cell.length_b   1.000
_cell.length_c   1.000
_cell.angle_alpha   90.00
_cell.angle_beta   90.00
_cell.angle_gamma   90.00
#
_symmetry.space_group_name_H-M   'P 1'
#
loop_
_entity.id
_entity.type
_entity.pdbx_description
1 polymer ?
#
loop_
_entity_poly.entity_id
_entity_poly.type
_entity_poly.pdbx_seq_one_letter_code
_entity_poly.pdbx_strand_id
1 'polypeptide(L)'
;MDILFNIIFALSGAVLGSILGHRFTIGLSKDRATQQKKALYNEVFIIQTEFVNYLKPLIDEFNEPFRQKYFGPPLIYTRLIENLMVELSGSDEIISIEQRKFLVRIGHKDKALSKKDNSRSAFVERWLISNGNLDFSEKLSTEQSIQFWTAHLLREVVDIIFHASKFLEEKDNFMFREYSLEQKIIAVCKYSDIAYESSFWTKVIQR
;
A
#
# COMPACT_ATOMS: atom_id res chain seq x y z
N MET A 1 55.29 40.86 14.33
CA MET A 1 54.60 40.45 13.09
C MET A 1 53.70 39.24 13.30
N ASP A 2 53.93 38.43 14.34
CA ASP A 2 53.26 37.14 14.56
C ASP A 2 51.77 37.24 14.90
N ILE A 3 51.33 38.30 15.59
CA ILE A 3 49.93 38.45 16.00
C ILE A 3 49.01 38.69 14.79
N LEU A 4 49.42 39.56 13.86
CA LEU A 4 48.62 39.85 12.66
C LEU A 4 48.53 38.62 11.75
N PHE A 5 49.65 37.89 11.61
CA PHE A 5 49.70 36.64 10.85
C PHE A 5 48.79 35.57 11.47
N ASN A 6 48.83 35.38 12.79
CA ASN A 6 47.97 34.45 13.51
C ASN A 6 46.48 34.80 13.39
N ILE A 7 46.12 36.09 13.42
CA ILE A 7 44.74 36.56 13.23
C ILE A 7 44.24 36.24 11.82
N ILE A 8 45.05 36.49 10.79
CA ILE A 8 44.69 36.18 9.39
C ILE A 8 44.53 34.66 9.20
N PHE A 9 45.42 33.86 9.79
CA PHE A 9 45.35 32.41 9.74
C PHE A 9 44.12 31.86 10.47
N ALA A 10 43.78 32.42 11.64
CA ALA A 10 42.57 32.04 12.37
C ALA A 10 41.28 32.42 11.63
N LEU A 11 41.22 33.61 11.03
CA LEU A 11 40.08 34.07 10.23
C LEU A 11 39.90 33.21 8.97
N SER A 12 40.97 32.94 8.24
CA SER A 12 40.91 32.07 7.05
C SER A 12 40.52 30.64 7.40
N GLY A 13 41.03 30.09 8.50
CA GLY A 13 40.60 28.79 9.04
C GLY A 13 39.12 28.76 9.42
N ALA A 14 38.61 29.81 10.07
CA ALA A 14 37.20 29.92 10.42
C ALA A 14 36.29 30.01 9.19
N VAL A 15 36.69 30.80 8.18
CA VAL A 15 35.94 30.91 6.91
C VAL A 15 35.93 29.57 6.17
N LEU A 16 37.08 28.92 6.01
CA LEU A 16 37.18 27.61 5.36
C LEU A 16 36.38 26.54 6.12
N GLY A 17 36.49 26.50 7.45
CA GLY A 17 35.74 25.59 8.30
C GLY A 17 34.23 25.80 8.20
N SER A 18 33.77 27.05 8.17
CA SER A 18 32.36 27.39 7.98
C SER A 18 31.84 26.96 6.60
N ILE A 19 32.59 27.21 5.53
CA ILE A 19 32.23 26.81 4.16
C ILE A 19 32.14 25.28 4.05
N LEU A 20 33.16 24.57 4.55
CA LEU A 20 33.18 23.11 4.53
C LEU A 20 32.03 22.54 5.36
N GLY A 21 31.83 23.04 6.59
CA GLY A 21 30.74 22.61 7.47
C GLY A 21 29.36 22.82 6.88
N HIS A 22 29.15 23.96 6.20
CA HIS A 22 27.90 24.23 5.48
C HIS A 22 27.68 23.26 4.31
N ARG A 23 28.72 23.01 3.49
CA ARG A 23 28.63 22.05 2.38
C ARG A 23 28.35 20.63 2.86
N PHE A 24 29.00 20.18 3.94
CA PHE A 24 28.73 18.87 4.54
C PHE A 24 27.31 18.78 5.08
N THR A 25 26.83 19.81 5.78
CA THR A 25 25.45 19.84 6.30
C THR A 25 24.41 19.75 5.19
N ILE A 26 24.59 20.51 4.09
CA ILE A 26 23.69 20.44 2.93
C ILE A 26 23.74 19.05 2.28
N GLY A 27 24.94 18.49 2.09
CA GLY A 27 25.12 17.16 1.51
C GLY A 27 24.39 16.08 2.31
N LEU A 28 24.64 16.04 3.63
CA LEU A 28 23.99 15.08 4.53
C LEU A 28 22.46 15.25 4.56
N SER A 29 21.96 16.48 4.51
CA SER A 29 20.52 16.75 4.45
C SER A 29 19.88 16.18 3.17
N LYS A 30 20.52 16.39 2.02
CA LYS A 30 20.06 15.86 0.73
C LYS A 30 20.13 14.34 0.65
N ASP A 31 21.21 13.75 1.15
CA ASP A 31 21.35 12.30 1.22
C ASP A 31 20.27 11.68 2.11
N ARG A 32 20.01 12.29 3.28
CA ARG A 32 18.94 11.85 4.18
C ARG A 32 17.57 11.89 3.50
N ALA A 33 17.23 12.99 2.83
CA ALA A 33 15.97 13.15 2.11
C ALA A 33 15.81 12.08 1.03
N THR A 34 16.87 11.81 0.27
CA THR A 34 16.91 10.77 -0.75
C THR A 34 16.66 9.38 -0.16
N GLN A 35 17.30 9.05 0.98
CA GLN A 35 17.08 7.76 1.65
C GLN A 35 15.66 7.62 2.22
N GLN A 36 15.09 8.70 2.76
CA GLN A 36 13.70 8.71 3.24
C GLN A 36 12.71 8.49 2.11
N LYS A 37 12.94 9.10 0.95
CA LYS A 37 12.11 8.89 -0.25
C LYS A 37 12.20 7.45 -0.77
N LYS A 38 13.41 6.88 -0.76
CA LYS A 38 13.60 5.46 -1.08
C LYS A 38 12.87 4.56 -0.08
N ALA A 39 12.94 4.86 1.21
CA ALA A 39 12.20 4.13 2.24
C ALA A 39 10.69 4.19 1.99
N LEU A 40 10.15 5.36 1.62
CA LEU A 40 8.73 5.49 1.26
C LEU A 40 8.34 4.57 0.09
N TYR A 41 9.15 4.50 -0.97
CA TYR A 41 8.89 3.57 -2.08
C TYR A 41 8.96 2.11 -1.63
N ASN A 42 9.90 1.76 -0.74
CA ASN A 42 9.98 0.41 -0.19
C ASN A 42 8.73 0.05 0.61
N GLU A 43 8.19 0.96 1.43
CA GLU A 43 6.95 0.71 2.17
C GLU A 43 5.77 0.45 1.24
N VAL A 44 5.63 1.23 0.15
CA VAL A 44 4.57 1.01 -0.84
C VAL A 44 4.78 -0.32 -1.59
N PHE A 45 6.02 -0.70 -1.85
CA PHE A 45 6.36 -2.00 -2.46
C PHE A 45 6.01 -3.18 -1.54
N ILE A 46 6.26 -3.06 -0.24
CA ILE A 46 5.86 -4.08 0.75
C ILE A 46 4.34 -4.21 0.75
N ILE A 47 3.59 -3.10 0.80
CA ILE A 47 2.12 -3.12 0.72
C ILE A 47 1.67 -3.84 -0.57
N GLN A 48 2.19 -3.44 -1.72
CA GLN A 48 1.84 -4.07 -3.00
C GLN A 48 2.06 -5.60 -2.94
N THR A 49 3.23 -6.03 -2.47
CA THR A 49 3.62 -7.44 -2.42
C THR A 49 2.71 -8.26 -1.53
N GLU A 50 2.42 -7.77 -0.31
CA GLU A 50 1.53 -8.45 0.62
C GLU A 50 0.11 -8.61 0.05
N PHE A 51 -0.42 -7.56 -0.60
CA PHE A 51 -1.75 -7.63 -1.22
C PHE A 51 -1.79 -8.52 -2.46
N VAL A 52 -0.72 -8.57 -3.27
CA VAL A 52 -0.59 -9.53 -4.38
C VAL A 52 -0.62 -10.96 -3.85
N ASN A 53 0.11 -11.25 -2.77
CA ASN A 53 0.09 -12.57 -2.13
C ASN A 53 -1.29 -12.93 -1.57
N TYR A 54 -2.03 -11.94 -1.06
CA TYR A 54 -3.39 -12.13 -0.54
C TYR A 54 -4.47 -12.29 -1.62
N LEU A 55 -4.22 -11.79 -2.84
CA LEU A 55 -5.18 -11.83 -3.94
C LEU A 55 -5.57 -13.26 -4.34
N LYS A 56 -4.60 -14.17 -4.45
CA LYS A 56 -4.84 -15.55 -4.87
C LYS A 56 -5.75 -16.33 -3.89
N PRO A 57 -5.47 -16.35 -2.57
CA PRO A 57 -6.38 -16.94 -1.59
C PRO A 57 -7.82 -16.41 -1.67
N LEU A 58 -8.00 -15.10 -1.94
CA LEU A 58 -9.34 -14.53 -2.10
C LEU A 58 -10.05 -14.99 -3.38
N ILE A 59 -9.32 -15.15 -4.49
CA ILE A 59 -9.88 -15.69 -5.74
C ILE A 59 -10.36 -17.13 -5.50
N ASP A 60 -9.52 -17.92 -4.85
CA ASP A 60 -9.83 -19.30 -4.50
C ASP A 60 -11.09 -19.35 -3.60
N GLU A 61 -11.15 -18.50 -2.57
CA GLU A 61 -12.30 -18.38 -1.67
C GLU A 61 -13.60 -17.98 -2.39
N PHE A 62 -13.54 -17.08 -3.37
CA PHE A 62 -14.72 -16.71 -4.13
C PHE A 62 -15.29 -17.90 -4.92
N ASN A 63 -14.40 -18.72 -5.50
CA ASN A 63 -14.78 -19.88 -6.29
C ASN A 63 -15.30 -21.04 -5.42
N GLU A 64 -14.74 -21.21 -4.24
CA GLU A 64 -15.12 -22.26 -3.28
C GLU A 64 -15.29 -21.60 -1.91
N PRO A 65 -16.51 -21.18 -1.55
CA PRO A 65 -16.74 -20.38 -0.35
C PRO A 65 -16.67 -21.19 0.93
N PHE A 66 -16.80 -22.51 0.86
CA PHE A 66 -16.79 -23.42 2.00
C PHE A 66 -15.44 -24.13 2.12
N ARG A 67 -14.51 -23.47 2.79
CA ARG A 67 -13.13 -23.93 2.97
C ARG A 67 -12.88 -24.28 4.43
N GLN A 68 -11.75 -24.93 4.67
CA GLN A 68 -11.26 -25.23 6.02
C GLN A 68 -10.32 -24.15 6.56
N LYS A 69 -9.80 -23.28 5.68
CA LYS A 69 -8.85 -22.22 6.03
C LYS A 69 -9.22 -20.94 5.29
N TYR A 70 -9.21 -19.84 6.03
CA TYR A 70 -9.44 -18.49 5.53
C TYR A 70 -8.29 -17.60 5.97
N PHE A 71 -7.99 -16.61 5.15
CA PHE A 71 -6.92 -15.64 5.41
C PHE A 71 -7.56 -14.27 5.60
N GLY A 72 -7.12 -13.53 6.62
CA GLY A 72 -7.49 -12.13 6.80
C GLY A 72 -6.64 -11.20 5.92
N PRO A 73 -7.06 -9.95 5.72
CA PRO A 73 -6.31 -8.98 4.94
C PRO A 73 -4.94 -8.70 5.60
N PRO A 74 -3.88 -8.46 4.80
CA PRO A 74 -2.61 -7.98 5.30
C PRO A 74 -2.77 -6.64 6.04
N LEU A 75 -2.00 -6.45 7.10
CA LEU A 75 -1.99 -5.20 7.85
C LEU A 75 -1.23 -4.11 7.09
N ILE A 76 -1.79 -2.91 7.06
CA ILE A 76 -1.11 -1.73 6.50
C ILE A 76 -0.52 -0.90 7.64
N TYR A 77 0.81 -0.90 7.77
CA TYR A 77 1.51 -0.09 8.77
C TYR A 77 1.61 1.39 8.35
N THR A 78 0.51 2.14 8.47
CA THR A 78 0.44 3.55 8.02
C THR A 78 1.37 4.49 8.79
N ARG A 79 1.67 4.19 10.05
CA ARG A 79 2.47 5.07 10.92
C ARG A 79 3.87 5.35 10.39
N LEU A 80 4.51 4.37 9.76
CA LEU A 80 5.84 4.56 9.18
C LEU A 80 5.77 5.48 7.96
N ILE A 81 4.76 5.28 7.10
CA ILE A 81 4.48 6.14 5.96
C ILE A 81 4.19 7.58 6.42
N GLU A 82 3.36 7.76 7.45
CA GLU A 82 3.04 9.06 8.03
C GLU A 82 4.29 9.78 8.55
N ASN A 83 5.17 9.06 9.26
CA ASN A 83 6.44 9.61 9.74
C ASN A 83 7.35 10.03 8.58
N LEU A 84 7.51 9.18 7.56
CA LEU A 84 8.31 9.48 6.38
C LEU A 84 7.77 10.70 5.63
N MET A 85 6.44 10.85 5.54
CA MET A 85 5.81 12.03 4.94
C MET A 85 6.13 13.31 5.70
N VAL A 86 6.09 13.27 7.04
CA VAL A 86 6.44 14.43 7.88
C VAL A 86 7.90 14.78 7.71
N GLU A 87 8.80 13.81 7.74
CA GLU A 87 10.24 14.05 7.57
C GLU A 87 10.57 14.64 6.19
N LEU A 88 9.98 14.09 5.12
CA LEU A 88 10.19 14.57 3.76
C LEU A 88 9.62 15.99 3.54
N SER A 89 8.57 16.37 4.28
CA SER A 89 7.98 17.72 4.20
C SER A 89 8.93 18.83 4.66
N GLY A 90 9.95 18.49 5.47
CA GLY A 90 11.01 19.41 5.89
C GLY A 90 12.24 19.40 4.99
N SER A 91 12.18 18.72 3.83
CA SER A 91 13.30 18.54 2.91
C SER A 91 13.01 19.12 1.52
N ASP A 92 14.04 19.17 0.67
CA ASP A 92 13.90 19.56 -0.74
C ASP A 92 13.19 18.48 -1.59
N GLU A 93 13.06 17.25 -1.06
CA GLU A 93 12.38 16.12 -1.71
C GLU A 93 10.89 16.10 -1.33
N ILE A 94 10.12 16.96 -1.99
CA ILE A 94 8.70 17.14 -1.69
C ILE A 94 7.86 16.03 -2.32
N ILE A 95 7.09 15.32 -1.50
CA ILE A 95 6.04 14.39 -1.95
C ILE A 95 4.93 15.19 -2.64
N SER A 96 4.58 14.79 -3.87
CA SER A 96 3.55 15.46 -4.66
C SER A 96 2.16 15.36 -4.00
N ILE A 97 1.26 16.30 -4.31
CA ILE A 97 -0.11 16.27 -3.80
C ILE A 97 -0.80 14.93 -4.13
N GLU A 98 -0.57 14.39 -5.33
CA GLU A 98 -1.18 13.13 -5.78
C GLU A 98 -0.62 11.93 -5.02
N GLN A 99 0.69 11.90 -4.79
CA GLN A 99 1.31 10.88 -3.92
C GLN A 99 0.72 10.94 -2.50
N ARG A 100 0.57 12.13 -1.91
CA ARG A 100 -0.05 12.28 -0.58
C ARG A 100 -1.51 11.82 -0.56
N LYS A 101 -2.31 12.17 -1.58
CA LYS A 101 -3.70 11.70 -1.72
C LYS A 101 -3.78 10.18 -1.73
N PHE A 102 -2.87 9.52 -2.46
CA PHE A 102 -2.79 8.07 -2.49
C PHE A 102 -2.49 7.47 -1.11
N LEU A 103 -1.48 7.99 -0.41
CA LEU A 103 -1.10 7.48 0.93
C LEU A 103 -2.22 7.63 1.95
N VAL A 104 -2.92 8.77 1.94
CA VAL A 104 -4.12 8.97 2.78
C VAL A 104 -5.24 7.98 2.42
N ARG A 105 -5.49 7.76 1.12
CA ARG A 105 -6.52 6.80 0.66
C ARG A 105 -6.19 5.37 1.08
N ILE A 106 -4.92 4.96 1.02
CA ILE A 106 -4.48 3.66 1.54
C ILE A 106 -4.83 3.50 3.02
N GLY A 107 -4.57 4.52 3.85
CA GLY A 107 -4.93 4.48 5.26
C GLY A 107 -6.45 4.36 5.51
N HIS A 108 -7.28 4.96 4.67
CA HIS A 108 -8.74 4.76 4.73
C HIS A 108 -9.17 3.36 4.29
N LYS A 109 -8.47 2.76 3.32
CA LYS A 109 -8.77 1.42 2.81
C LYS A 109 -8.50 0.33 3.82
N ASP A 110 -7.49 0.46 4.67
CA ASP A 110 -7.21 -0.48 5.77
C ASP A 110 -8.44 -0.69 6.68
N LYS A 111 -9.07 0.42 7.09
CA LYS A 111 -10.31 0.39 7.88
C LYS A 111 -11.48 -0.22 7.12
N ALA A 112 -11.60 0.10 5.83
CA ALA A 112 -12.67 -0.41 4.99
C ALA A 112 -12.53 -1.93 4.73
N LEU A 113 -11.30 -2.41 4.54
CA LEU A 113 -10.97 -3.83 4.43
C LEU A 113 -11.33 -4.56 5.71
N SER A 114 -10.86 -4.06 6.86
CA SER A 114 -11.15 -4.67 8.16
C SER A 114 -12.65 -4.80 8.42
N LYS A 115 -13.45 -3.79 8.07
CA LYS A 115 -14.92 -3.85 8.21
C LYS A 115 -15.56 -4.92 7.32
N LYS A 116 -15.14 -5.02 6.06
CA LYS A 116 -15.64 -6.03 5.11
C LYS A 116 -15.22 -7.43 5.54
N ASP A 117 -13.99 -7.58 6.01
CA ASP A 117 -13.45 -8.83 6.52
C ASP A 117 -14.23 -9.30 7.74
N ASN A 118 -14.47 -8.43 8.73
CA ASN A 118 -15.31 -8.77 9.89
C ASN A 118 -16.73 -9.20 9.48
N SER A 119 -17.30 -8.57 8.45
CA SER A 119 -18.63 -8.94 7.94
C SER A 119 -18.62 -10.34 7.31
N ARG A 120 -17.56 -10.68 6.57
CA ARG A 120 -17.32 -12.01 6.02
C ARG A 120 -17.09 -13.05 7.12
N SER A 121 -16.26 -12.74 8.11
CA SER A 121 -15.85 -13.64 9.18
C SER A 121 -17.02 -14.18 9.98
N ALA A 122 -18.08 -13.40 10.19
CA ALA A 122 -19.30 -13.88 10.85
C ALA A 122 -19.95 -15.09 10.14
N PHE A 123 -19.94 -15.10 8.79
CA PHE A 123 -20.48 -16.23 8.00
C PHE A 123 -19.51 -17.40 7.93
N VAL A 124 -18.21 -17.11 7.85
CA VAL A 124 -17.14 -18.12 7.92
C VAL A 124 -17.18 -18.86 9.25
N GLU A 125 -17.29 -18.15 10.38
CA GLU A 125 -17.40 -18.73 11.71
C GLU A 125 -18.63 -19.62 11.83
N ARG A 126 -19.79 -19.17 11.33
CA ARG A 126 -21.00 -20.01 11.28
C ARG A 126 -20.74 -21.32 10.52
N TRP A 127 -20.10 -21.25 9.35
CA TRP A 127 -19.73 -22.43 8.57
C TRP A 127 -18.80 -23.37 9.37
N LEU A 128 -17.71 -22.85 9.92
CA LEU A 128 -16.71 -23.65 10.63
C LEU A 128 -17.28 -24.28 11.91
N ILE A 129 -18.07 -23.54 12.70
CA ILE A 129 -18.69 -24.04 13.95
C ILE A 129 -19.76 -25.10 13.66
N SER A 130 -20.53 -24.93 12.57
CA SER A 130 -21.55 -25.90 12.18
C SER A 130 -20.96 -27.26 11.79
N ASN A 131 -19.66 -27.35 11.52
CA ASN A 131 -18.98 -28.53 11.01
C ASN A 131 -19.67 -29.12 9.76
N GLY A 132 -20.25 -28.26 8.92
CA GLY A 132 -20.99 -28.64 7.73
C GLY A 132 -22.44 -29.06 7.94
N ASN A 133 -22.96 -29.04 9.18
CA ASN A 133 -24.33 -29.40 9.53
C ASN A 133 -25.29 -28.21 9.48
N LEU A 134 -25.30 -27.48 8.36
CA LEU A 134 -26.30 -26.46 8.09
C LEU A 134 -27.43 -27.07 7.26
N ASP A 135 -28.66 -26.61 7.47
CA ASP A 135 -29.75 -26.96 6.56
C ASP A 135 -29.51 -26.36 5.15
N PHE A 136 -30.30 -26.79 4.15
CA PHE A 136 -30.10 -26.34 2.78
C PHE A 136 -30.22 -24.81 2.61
N SER A 137 -31.16 -24.17 3.31
CA SER A 137 -31.40 -22.72 3.22
C SER A 137 -30.29 -21.93 3.90
N GLU A 138 -29.87 -22.38 5.07
CA GLU A 138 -28.74 -21.80 5.82
C GLU A 138 -27.43 -21.96 5.07
N LYS A 139 -27.21 -23.12 4.45
CA LYS A 139 -26.04 -23.36 3.61
C LYS A 139 -26.02 -22.41 2.42
N LEU A 140 -27.12 -22.34 1.66
CA LEU A 140 -27.20 -21.46 0.49
C LEU A 140 -26.99 -19.98 0.86
N SER A 141 -27.64 -19.50 1.91
CA SER A 141 -27.49 -18.11 2.37
C SER A 141 -26.09 -17.80 2.89
N THR A 142 -25.45 -18.74 3.59
CA THR A 142 -24.07 -18.60 4.08
C THR A 142 -23.08 -18.55 2.92
N GLU A 143 -23.22 -19.45 1.93
CA GLU A 143 -22.38 -19.48 0.73
C GLU A 143 -22.45 -18.16 -0.04
N GLN A 144 -23.67 -17.69 -0.30
CA GLN A 144 -23.89 -16.43 -1.03
C GLN A 144 -23.31 -15.23 -0.29
N SER A 145 -23.41 -15.22 1.04
CA SER A 145 -22.89 -14.14 1.89
C SER A 145 -21.35 -14.12 1.91
N ILE A 146 -20.70 -15.29 2.01
CA ILE A 146 -19.24 -15.39 1.90
C ILE A 146 -18.78 -14.91 0.52
N GLN A 147 -19.40 -15.37 -0.57
CA GLN A 147 -19.07 -14.91 -1.92
C GLN A 147 -19.26 -13.41 -2.11
N PHE A 148 -20.35 -12.86 -1.57
CA PHE A 148 -20.65 -11.43 -1.64
C PHE A 148 -19.55 -10.60 -0.97
N TRP A 149 -19.21 -10.91 0.29
CA TRP A 149 -18.17 -10.16 1.00
C TRP A 149 -16.77 -10.39 0.41
N THR A 150 -16.49 -11.59 -0.08
CA THR A 150 -15.24 -11.90 -0.79
C THR A 150 -15.11 -11.09 -2.08
N ALA A 151 -16.18 -10.92 -2.86
CA ALA A 151 -16.16 -10.04 -4.03
C ALA A 151 -15.84 -8.59 -3.65
N HIS A 152 -16.43 -8.09 -2.56
CA HIS A 152 -16.12 -6.75 -2.05
C HIS A 152 -14.67 -6.61 -1.58
N LEU A 153 -14.10 -7.63 -0.95
CA LEU A 153 -12.67 -7.66 -0.59
C LEU A 153 -11.80 -7.67 -1.85
N LEU A 154 -12.09 -8.52 -2.83
CA LEU A 154 -11.37 -8.59 -4.11
C LEU A 154 -11.30 -7.22 -4.79
N ARG A 155 -12.41 -6.48 -4.84
CA ARG A 155 -12.44 -5.11 -5.42
C ARG A 155 -11.53 -4.14 -4.69
N GLU A 156 -11.49 -4.19 -3.35
CA GLU A 156 -10.61 -3.32 -2.56
C GLU A 156 -9.14 -3.68 -2.76
N VAL A 157 -8.83 -4.98 -2.74
CA VAL A 157 -7.47 -5.50 -2.95
C VAL A 157 -6.96 -5.12 -4.35
N VAL A 158 -7.79 -5.28 -5.39
CA VAL A 158 -7.46 -4.82 -6.75
C VAL A 158 -7.15 -3.33 -6.77
N ASP A 159 -7.95 -2.51 -6.10
CA ASP A 159 -7.73 -1.06 -6.08
C ASP A 159 -6.40 -0.69 -5.39
N ILE A 160 -6.05 -1.38 -4.30
CA ILE A 160 -4.78 -1.19 -3.58
C ILE A 160 -3.60 -1.59 -4.46
N ILE A 161 -3.61 -2.81 -5.02
CA ILE A 161 -2.51 -3.30 -5.86
C ILE A 161 -2.33 -2.39 -7.05
N PHE A 162 -3.42 -2.01 -7.73
CA PHE A 162 -3.36 -1.15 -8.90
C PHE A 162 -2.68 0.18 -8.58
N HIS A 163 -3.17 0.91 -7.58
CA HIS A 163 -2.64 2.23 -7.27
C HIS A 163 -1.23 2.17 -6.66
N ALA A 164 -0.90 1.14 -5.87
CA ALA A 164 0.47 0.91 -5.39
C ALA A 164 1.44 0.61 -6.54
N SER A 165 1.04 -0.23 -7.49
CA SER A 165 1.85 -0.53 -8.68
C SER A 165 2.10 0.74 -9.51
N LYS A 166 1.05 1.53 -9.76
CA LYS A 166 1.18 2.81 -10.47
C LYS A 166 2.08 3.81 -9.73
N PHE A 167 1.97 3.89 -8.40
CA PHE A 167 2.83 4.74 -7.57
C PHE A 167 4.31 4.36 -7.71
N LEU A 168 4.62 3.07 -7.71
CA LEU A 168 5.99 2.55 -7.82
C LEU A 168 6.57 2.71 -9.23
N GLU A 169 5.75 2.53 -10.26
CA GLU A 169 6.13 2.72 -11.67
C GLU A 169 6.39 4.19 -11.99
N GLU A 170 5.47 5.08 -11.61
CA GLU A 170 5.50 6.49 -12.02
C GLU A 170 6.35 7.36 -11.08
N LYS A 171 6.56 6.92 -9.84
CA LYS A 171 7.35 7.60 -8.80
C LYS A 171 6.94 9.08 -8.70
N ASP A 172 7.86 10.00 -9.01
CA ASP A 172 7.65 11.45 -8.95
C ASP A 172 6.60 11.97 -9.93
N ASN A 173 6.35 11.21 -11.01
CA ASN A 173 5.34 11.54 -12.01
C ASN A 173 3.97 10.92 -11.70
N PHE A 174 3.80 10.32 -10.52
CA PHE A 174 2.55 9.67 -10.15
C PHE A 174 1.38 10.66 -10.16
N MET A 175 0.33 10.30 -10.90
CA MET A 175 -0.90 11.08 -10.98
C MET A 175 -2.11 10.22 -10.64
N PHE A 176 -2.94 10.69 -9.72
CA PHE A 176 -4.19 10.02 -9.42
C PHE A 176 -5.17 10.27 -10.58
N ARG A 177 -5.48 9.20 -11.32
CA ARG A 177 -6.45 9.24 -12.42
C ARG A 177 -7.61 8.30 -12.14
N GLU A 178 -8.74 8.59 -12.76
CA GLU A 178 -9.88 7.70 -12.74
C GLU A 178 -9.66 6.56 -13.74
N TYR A 179 -9.81 5.33 -13.25
CA TYR A 179 -9.77 4.12 -14.05
C TYR A 179 -11.01 3.31 -13.72
N SER A 180 -11.62 2.70 -14.73
CA SER A 180 -12.69 1.73 -14.51
C SER A 180 -12.18 0.54 -13.71
N LEU A 181 -13.08 -0.12 -12.98
CA LEU A 181 -12.73 -1.33 -12.22
C LEU A 181 -12.15 -2.42 -13.13
N GLU A 182 -12.68 -2.59 -14.34
CA GLU A 182 -12.19 -3.56 -15.32
C GLU A 182 -10.74 -3.28 -15.74
N GLN A 183 -10.39 -2.03 -16.04
CA GLN A 183 -9.01 -1.63 -16.34
C GLN A 183 -8.06 -1.95 -15.19
N LYS A 184 -8.49 -1.72 -13.95
CA LYS A 184 -7.70 -2.03 -12.75
C LYS A 184 -7.49 -3.54 -12.62
N ILE A 185 -8.54 -4.33 -12.81
CA ILE A 185 -8.47 -5.80 -12.74
C ILE A 185 -7.47 -6.34 -13.76
N ILE A 186 -7.55 -5.91 -15.03
CA ILE A 186 -6.65 -6.38 -16.09
C ILE A 186 -5.18 -6.06 -15.73
N ALA A 187 -4.92 -4.84 -15.26
CA ALA A 187 -3.59 -4.44 -14.84
C ALA A 187 -3.10 -5.25 -13.63
N VAL A 188 -3.95 -5.47 -12.62
CA VAL A 188 -3.61 -6.25 -11.42
C VAL A 188 -3.34 -7.71 -11.75
N CYS A 189 -4.11 -8.33 -12.65
CA CYS A 189 -3.84 -9.68 -13.14
C CYS A 189 -2.42 -9.76 -13.74
N LYS A 190 -2.03 -8.76 -14.55
CA LYS A 190 -0.67 -8.66 -15.09
C LYS A 190 0.39 -8.44 -14.01
N TYR A 191 0.15 -7.56 -13.03
CA TYR A 191 1.09 -7.29 -11.93
C TYR A 191 1.30 -8.49 -11.01
N SER A 192 0.29 -9.35 -10.91
CA SER A 192 0.28 -10.49 -9.98
C SER A 192 0.64 -11.82 -10.65
N ASP A 193 0.95 -11.80 -11.96
CA ASP A 193 1.14 -13.02 -12.77
C ASP A 193 -0.05 -14.00 -12.68
N ILE A 194 -1.27 -13.45 -12.72
CA ILE A 194 -2.52 -14.20 -12.70
C ILE A 194 -3.21 -14.05 -14.06
N ALA A 195 -3.70 -15.15 -14.61
CA ALA A 195 -4.45 -15.12 -15.86
C ALA A 195 -5.77 -14.34 -15.68
N TYR A 196 -6.05 -13.43 -16.60
CA TYR A 196 -7.33 -12.72 -16.60
C TYR A 196 -8.44 -13.63 -17.16
N GLU A 197 -9.38 -14.01 -16.31
CA GLU A 197 -10.57 -14.78 -16.68
C GLU A 197 -11.83 -13.91 -16.66
N SER A 198 -12.30 -13.47 -17.82
CA SER A 198 -13.45 -12.56 -17.94
C SER A 198 -14.68 -13.06 -17.19
N SER A 199 -15.04 -14.34 -17.34
CA SER A 199 -16.21 -14.93 -16.68
C SER A 199 -16.15 -14.90 -15.15
N PHE A 200 -14.95 -15.04 -14.57
CA PHE A 200 -14.75 -14.92 -13.12
C PHE A 200 -14.94 -13.47 -12.69
N TRP A 201 -14.23 -12.55 -13.34
CA TRP A 201 -14.24 -11.14 -12.96
C TRP A 201 -15.60 -10.47 -13.18
N THR A 202 -16.37 -10.88 -14.20
CA THR A 202 -17.75 -10.41 -14.37
C THR A 202 -18.63 -10.77 -13.17
N LYS A 203 -18.52 -12.00 -12.63
CA LYS A 203 -19.25 -12.38 -11.41
C LYS A 203 -18.81 -11.53 -10.21
N VAL A 204 -17.51 -11.29 -10.08
CA VAL A 204 -16.95 -10.43 -9.03
C VAL A 204 -17.42 -8.98 -9.16
N ILE A 205 -17.67 -8.46 -10.37
CA ILE A 205 -18.14 -7.08 -10.63
C ILE A 205 -19.66 -6.93 -10.46
N GLN A 206 -20.44 -7.98 -10.68
CA GLN A 206 -21.90 -7.93 -10.60
C GLN A 206 -22.46 -8.17 -9.19
N ARG A 207 -21.64 -8.67 -8.26
CA ARG A 207 -22.03 -8.93 -6.86
C ARG A 207 -22.18 -7.67 -6.01
#